data_AF-A0AAV5NIW2-F1
#
_entry.id   AF-A0AAV5NIW2-F1
#
_cell.length_a   1.000
_cell.length_b   1.000
_cell.length_c   1.000
_cell.angle_alpha   90.00
_cell.angle_beta   90.00
_cell.angle_gamma   90.00
#
_symmetry.space_group_name_H-M   'P 1'
#
loop_
_entity.id
_entity.type
_entity.pdbx_description
1 polymer ?
#
loop_
_entity_poly.entity_id
_entity_poly.type
_entity_poly.pdbx_seq_one_letter_code
_entity_poly.pdbx_strand_id
1 'polypeptide(L)'
;MMPLSVSLPLAGLLWALAHFLGGHNGTTFFLGFLAGYIVYDLVHYACHQYRPKRGILRKLRRHHLIHHYAAPEKNFAVSNDVWDRIFHTKTGRSP
;
A
#
# COMPACT_ATOMS: atom_id res chain seq x y z
N MET A 1 0.14 3.63 -9.25
CA MET A 1 -1.29 3.36 -9.46
C MET A 1 -1.38 2.06 -10.21
N MET A 2 -2.14 1.11 -9.70
CA MET A 2 -2.40 -0.12 -10.46
C MET A 2 -3.44 0.16 -11.56
N PRO A 3 -3.34 -0.46 -12.73
CA PRO A 3 -4.34 -0.31 -13.78
C PRO A 3 -5.71 -0.81 -13.32
N LEU A 4 -6.78 -0.07 -13.62
CA LEU A 4 -8.16 -0.46 -13.29
C LEU A 4 -8.55 -1.82 -13.88
N SER A 5 -8.01 -2.15 -15.05
CA SER A 5 -8.21 -3.46 -15.70
C SER A 5 -7.74 -4.63 -14.85
N VAL A 6 -6.76 -4.43 -13.97
CA VAL A 6 -6.26 -5.46 -13.05
C VAL A 6 -6.98 -5.36 -11.71
N SER A 7 -7.14 -4.14 -11.18
CA SER A 7 -7.70 -3.95 -9.84
C SER A 7 -9.19 -4.27 -9.76
N LEU A 8 -9.99 -4.00 -10.79
CA LEU A 8 -11.44 -4.24 -10.76
C LEU A 8 -11.81 -5.74 -10.72
N PRO A 9 -11.26 -6.61 -11.59
CA PRO A 9 -11.54 -8.05 -11.51
C PRO A 9 -11.10 -8.64 -10.17
N LEU A 10 -9.91 -8.25 -9.67
CA LEU A 10 -9.41 -8.72 -8.39
C LEU A 10 -10.28 -8.25 -7.22
N ALA A 11 -10.73 -6.99 -7.25
CA ALA A 11 -11.66 -6.46 -6.25
C ALA A 11 -12.99 -7.23 -6.25
N GLY A 12 -13.55 -7.54 -7.42
CA GLY A 12 -14.76 -8.34 -7.54
C GLY A 12 -14.59 -9.75 -6.96
N LEU A 13 -13.47 -10.42 -7.26
CA LEU A 13 -13.13 -11.74 -6.72
C LEU A 13 -13.01 -11.71 -5.18
N LEU A 14 -12.28 -10.75 -4.64
CA LEU A 14 -12.09 -10.60 -3.19
C LEU A 14 -13.40 -10.23 -2.46
N TRP A 15 -14.24 -9.40 -3.07
CA TRP A 15 -15.56 -9.09 -2.53
C TRP A 15 -16.45 -10.32 -2.51
N ALA A 16 -16.52 -11.07 -3.60
CA ALA A 16 -17.32 -12.29 -3.69
C ALA A 16 -16.87 -13.32 -2.64
N LEU A 17 -15.56 -13.50 -2.46
CA LEU A 17 -15.00 -14.37 -1.42
C LEU A 17 -15.38 -13.88 -0.01
N ALA A 18 -15.21 -12.58 0.27
CA ALA A 18 -15.55 -12.03 1.58
C ALA A 18 -17.05 -12.15 1.87
N HIS A 19 -17.91 -11.87 0.89
CA HIS A 19 -19.35 -12.04 1.00
C HIS A 19 -19.75 -13.50 1.19
N PHE A 20 -19.12 -14.43 0.45
CA PHE A 20 -19.39 -15.86 0.61
C PHE A 20 -19.05 -16.36 2.02
N LEU A 21 -17.94 -15.91 2.61
CA LEU A 21 -17.49 -16.35 3.94
C LEU A 21 -18.25 -15.66 5.10
N GLY A 22 -18.69 -14.41 4.91
CA GLY A 22 -19.19 -13.58 6.01
C GLY A 22 -20.52 -12.86 5.75
N GLY A 23 -21.18 -13.14 4.62
CA GLY A 23 -22.40 -12.46 4.19
C GLY A 23 -22.24 -10.93 4.18
N HIS A 24 -23.22 -10.23 4.76
CA HIS A 24 -23.20 -8.77 4.91
C HIS A 24 -22.00 -8.26 5.72
N ASN A 25 -21.58 -8.97 6.76
CA ASN A 25 -20.40 -8.59 7.54
C ASN A 25 -19.12 -8.68 6.68
N GLY A 26 -19.05 -9.71 5.84
CA GLY A 26 -17.98 -9.87 4.85
C GLY A 26 -17.94 -8.72 3.84
N THR A 27 -19.11 -8.27 3.37
CA THR A 27 -19.20 -7.08 2.50
C THR A 27 -18.74 -5.81 3.22
N THR A 28 -19.19 -5.56 4.46
CA THR A 28 -18.73 -4.40 5.25
C THR A 28 -17.22 -4.43 5.48
N PHE A 29 -16.66 -5.61 5.79
CA PHE A 29 -15.22 -5.80 5.90
C PHE A 29 -14.50 -5.46 4.59
N PHE A 30 -15.00 -5.97 3.46
CA PHE A 30 -14.42 -5.68 2.15
C PHE A 30 -14.44 -4.20 1.81
N LEU A 31 -15.51 -3.47 2.15
CA LEU A 31 -15.57 -2.01 1.93
C LEU A 31 -14.49 -1.28 2.73
N GLY A 32 -14.26 -1.68 3.98
CA GLY A 32 -13.14 -1.17 4.78
C GLY A 32 -11.78 -1.49 4.17
N PHE A 33 -11.60 -2.72 3.69
CA PHE A 33 -10.39 -3.13 2.97
C PHE A 33 -10.16 -2.31 1.69
N LEU A 34 -11.21 -2.10 0.88
CA LEU A 34 -11.16 -1.33 -0.35
C LEU A 34 -10.82 0.15 -0.09
N ALA A 35 -11.41 0.75 0.94
CA ALA A 35 -11.06 2.10 1.36
C ALA A 35 -9.56 2.19 1.75
N GLY A 36 -9.06 1.19 2.49
CA GLY A 36 -7.64 1.09 2.82
C GLY A 36 -6.74 0.96 1.59
N TYR A 37 -7.15 0.17 0.60
CA TYR A 37 -6.45 0.03 -0.69
C TYR A 37 -6.39 1.36 -1.46
N ILE A 38 -7.49 2.11 -1.51
CA ILE A 38 -7.51 3.44 -2.16
C ILE A 38 -6.53 4.39 -1.47
N VAL A 39 -6.51 4.41 -0.13
CA VAL A 39 -5.55 5.22 0.63
C VAL A 39 -4.12 4.79 0.35
N TYR A 40 -3.84 3.48 0.32
CA TYR A 40 -2.54 2.92 -0.04
C TYR A 40 -2.09 3.43 -1.41
N ASP A 41 -2.97 3.36 -2.42
CA ASP A 41 -2.67 3.82 -3.76
C ASP A 41 -2.40 5.32 -3.76
N LEU A 42 -3.27 6.15 -3.17
CA LEU A 42 -3.05 7.61 -3.08
C LEU A 42 -1.71 7.97 -2.44
N VAL A 43 -1.32 7.28 -1.36
CA VAL A 43 0.00 7.47 -0.73
C VAL A 43 1.12 7.06 -1.68
N HIS A 44 0.98 5.93 -2.39
CA HIS A 44 1.95 5.48 -3.37
C HIS A 44 2.14 6.50 -4.52
N TYR A 45 1.04 7.03 -5.07
CA TYR A 45 1.08 8.11 -6.05
C TYR A 45 1.78 9.34 -5.50
N ALA A 46 1.42 9.74 -4.27
CA ALA A 46 2.00 10.90 -3.63
C ALA A 46 3.52 10.76 -3.41
N CYS A 47 3.99 9.55 -3.07
CA CYS A 47 5.42 9.26 -2.93
C CYS A 47 6.20 9.47 -4.23
N HIS A 48 5.60 9.18 -5.38
CA HIS A 48 6.23 9.40 -6.68
C HIS A 48 6.12 10.86 -7.14
N GLN A 49 4.93 11.44 -7.05
CA GLN A 49 4.61 12.71 -7.73
C GLN A 49 4.86 13.96 -6.87
N TYR A 50 4.62 13.91 -5.55
CA TYR A 50 4.78 15.09 -4.68
C TYR A 50 6.09 15.04 -3.91
N ARG A 51 6.74 16.20 -3.70
CA ARG A 51 7.99 16.31 -2.92
C ARG A 51 7.72 16.97 -1.54
N PRO A 52 7.23 16.22 -0.53
CA PRO A 52 6.90 16.81 0.76
C PRO A 52 8.18 17.16 1.51
N LYS A 53 8.24 18.37 2.05
CA LYS A 53 9.43 18.86 2.77
C LYS A 53 9.49 18.39 4.23
N ARG A 54 8.36 18.02 4.84
CA ARG A 54 8.23 17.62 6.26
C ARG A 54 7.10 16.60 6.47
N GLY A 55 7.02 16.03 7.67
CA GLY A 55 5.93 15.14 8.09
C GLY A 55 6.07 13.67 7.66
N ILE A 56 4.99 12.91 7.87
CA ILE A 56 4.92 11.47 7.62
C ILE A 56 5.13 11.16 6.14
N LEU A 57 4.47 11.90 5.24
CA LEU A 57 4.57 11.66 3.80
C LEU A 57 6.01 11.81 3.28
N ARG A 58 6.84 12.69 3.87
CA ARG A 58 8.28 12.76 3.53
C ARG A 58 9.01 11.47 3.90
N LYS A 59 8.70 10.91 5.08
CA LYS A 59 9.30 9.64 5.52
C LYS A 59 8.89 8.51 4.59
N LEU A 60 7.59 8.42 4.25
CA LEU A 60 7.06 7.40 3.33
C LEU A 60 7.64 7.55 1.93
N ARG A 61 7.72 8.78 1.39
CA ARG A 61 8.39 9.03 0.10
C ARG A 61 9.84 8.56 0.13
N ARG A 62 10.62 8.93 1.14
CA ARG A 62 12.01 8.46 1.25
C ARG A 62 12.09 6.94 1.30
N HIS A 63 11.27 6.31 2.14
CA HIS A 63 11.19 4.86 2.28
C HIS A 63 10.93 4.17 0.95
N HIS A 64 9.93 4.66 0.23
CA HIS A 64 9.47 4.15 -1.07
C HIS A 64 10.45 4.37 -2.22
N LEU A 65 11.13 5.53 -2.25
CA LEU A 65 12.14 5.80 -3.28
C LEU A 65 13.41 4.97 -3.08
N ILE A 66 13.77 4.64 -1.82
CA ILE A 66 14.86 3.69 -1.56
C ILE A 66 14.52 2.32 -2.16
N HIS A 67 13.28 1.85 -2.01
CA HIS A 67 12.84 0.62 -2.66
C HIS A 67 13.07 0.69 -4.18
N HIS A 68 12.56 1.71 -4.87
CA HIS A 68 12.70 1.77 -6.33
C HIS A 68 14.13 1.96 -6.85
N TYR A 69 14.97 2.71 -6.14
CA TYR A 69 16.24 3.19 -6.71
C TYR A 69 17.50 2.65 -6.04
N ALA A 70 17.41 2.11 -4.82
CA ALA A 70 18.60 1.73 -4.03
C ALA A 70 18.55 0.33 -3.42
N ALA A 71 17.37 -0.22 -3.14
CA ALA A 71 17.19 -1.57 -2.60
C ALA A 71 15.80 -2.13 -2.96
N PRO A 72 15.57 -2.55 -4.23
CA PRO A 72 14.30 -3.12 -4.69
C PRO A 72 13.83 -4.35 -3.91
N GLU A 73 14.76 -5.04 -3.25
CA GLU A 73 14.53 -6.20 -2.40
C GLU A 73 14.21 -5.87 -0.93
N LYS A 74 14.01 -4.59 -0.60
CA LYS A 74 13.73 -4.08 0.74
C LYS A 74 12.64 -2.99 0.71
N ASN A 75 12.17 -2.57 1.88
CA ASN A 75 11.19 -1.48 2.05
C ASN A 75 9.90 -1.67 1.23
N PHE A 76 9.28 -2.85 1.33
CA PHE A 76 8.12 -3.22 0.52
C PHE A 76 6.85 -2.45 0.90
N ALA A 77 6.73 -2.01 2.15
CA ALA A 77 5.53 -1.34 2.63
C ALA A 77 5.51 0.14 2.21
N VAL A 78 4.33 0.63 1.79
CA VAL A 78 4.20 1.99 1.23
C VAL A 78 3.46 2.94 2.17
N SER A 79 2.42 2.47 2.86
CA SER A 79 1.56 3.29 3.72
C SER A 79 2.12 3.50 5.14
N ASN A 80 3.00 2.60 5.57
CA ASN A 80 3.78 2.66 6.81
C ASN A 80 4.95 1.67 6.69
N ASP A 81 5.84 1.59 7.69
CA ASP A 81 7.00 0.69 7.71
C ASP A 81 6.88 -0.43 8.77
N VAL A 82 5.66 -0.73 9.24
CA VAL A 82 5.40 -1.76 10.28
C VAL A 82 5.71 -3.14 9.73
N TRP A 83 5.17 -3.48 8.57
CA TRP A 83 5.37 -4.79 7.96
C TRP A 83 6.85 -5.05 7.63
N ASP A 84 7.57 -4.03 7.18
CA ASP A 84 9.00 -4.16 6.92
C ASP A 84 9.84 -4.39 8.19
N ARG A 85 9.38 -3.91 9.35
CA ARG A 85 10.00 -4.25 10.63
C ARG A 85 9.70 -5.69 11.03
N ILE A 86 8.44 -6.11 10.92
CA ILE A 86 7.99 -7.45 11.32
C ILE A 86 8.71 -8.53 10.48
N PHE A 87 8.84 -8.29 9.17
CA PHE A 87 9.45 -9.24 8.25
C PHE A 87 10.95 -8.99 8.00
N HIS A 88 11.58 -8.09 8.76
CA HIS A 88 13.01 -7.76 8.64
C HIS A 88 13.46 -7.32 7.22
N THR A 89 12.58 -6.62 6.51
CA THR A 89 12.82 -6.06 5.18
C THR A 89 13.06 -4.56 5.19
N LYS A 90 13.04 -3.91 6.37
CA LYS A 90 13.39 -2.50 6.52
C LYS A 90 14.89 -2.28 6.37
N THR A 91 15.29 -1.31 5.55
CA THR A 91 16.68 -0.88 5.39
C THR A 91 16.99 0.40 6.16
N GLY A 92 18.21 0.48 6.71
CA GLY A 92 18.76 1.69 7.35
C GLY A 92 19.39 2.68 6.37
N ARG A 93 19.44 2.38 5.07
CA ARG A 93 20.12 3.23 4.08
C ARG A 93 19.51 4.64 4.04
N SER A 94 20.39 5.62 3.96
CA SER A 94 20.07 6.99 3.55
C SER A 94 20.05 7.05 2.02
N PRO A 95 19.12 7.82 1.41
CA PRO A 95 19.21 8.13 -0.02
C PRO A 95 20.52 8.86 -0.34
#